data_AF-A0A534RFM3-F1
#
_entry.id   AF-A0A534RFM3-F1
#
_cell.length_a   1.000
_cell.length_b   1.000
_cell.length_c   1.000
_cell.angle_alpha   90.00
_cell.angle_beta   90.00
_cell.angle_gamma   90.00
#
_symmetry.space_group_name_H-M   'P 1'
#
loop_
_entity.id
_entity.type
_entity.pdbx_description
1 polymer ?
#
loop_
_entity_poly.entity_id
_entity_poly.type
_entity_poly.pdbx_seq_one_letter_code
_entity_poly.pdbx_strand_id
1 'polypeptide(L)'
;FLTDQCNDGVCNEADGRCEAAPRVDGTACQADSDPCTTDTCEAGSCTATPVVCAPQDICHLPGTCDAATGTCTNPEIACDDSDPCTADSCDPASGCVFQPVTGFAAATCIFEGSSLQPAVCQRMPRHIQNRITRAARRISLAAAADGNLKKVRLARASRDLKVAMKKARRLAQKRKPRDCAQALLGSLRDARNRVQQLRRAL
;
A
#
# COMPACT_ATOMS: atom_id res chain seq x y z
N PHE A 1 -12.33 -51.08 27.92
CA PHE A 1 -13.11 -49.85 27.67
C PHE A 1 -12.84 -49.45 26.23
N LEU A 2 -13.84 -49.58 25.35
CA LEU A 2 -13.79 -49.08 23.97
C LEU A 2 -14.38 -47.67 23.85
N THR A 3 -14.71 -47.05 25.00
CA THR A 3 -15.17 -45.67 25.06
C THR A 3 -13.96 -44.76 24.99
N ASP A 4 -13.87 -43.96 23.93
CA ASP A 4 -12.91 -42.88 23.77
C ASP A 4 -13.63 -41.59 23.35
N GLN A 5 -12.89 -40.61 22.82
CA GLN A 5 -13.47 -39.34 22.39
C GLN A 5 -14.36 -39.45 21.15
N CYS A 6 -14.18 -40.49 20.33
CA CYS A 6 -14.85 -40.72 19.06
C CYS A 6 -15.56 -42.07 18.94
N ASN A 7 -15.48 -42.93 19.94
CA ASN A 7 -16.17 -44.20 20.01
C ASN A 7 -16.94 -44.28 21.33
N ASP A 8 -18.22 -44.60 21.24
CA ASP A 8 -18.99 -45.09 22.37
C ASP A 8 -18.85 -46.62 22.46
N GLY A 9 -18.91 -47.15 23.67
CA GLY A 9 -18.85 -48.60 23.89
C GLY A 9 -20.26 -49.17 23.93
N VAL A 10 -20.63 -50.00 22.96
CA VAL A 10 -21.94 -50.68 22.93
C VAL A 10 -21.76 -52.16 23.22
N CYS A 11 -22.62 -52.72 24.07
CA CYS A 11 -22.63 -54.15 24.35
C CYS A 11 -23.41 -54.88 23.25
N ASN A 12 -22.73 -55.76 22.52
CA ASN A 12 -23.38 -56.74 21.68
C ASN A 12 -23.74 -57.96 22.55
N GLU A 13 -25.01 -58.05 22.92
CA GLU A 13 -25.53 -59.10 23.80
C GLU A 13 -25.55 -60.50 23.14
N ALA A 14 -25.52 -60.57 21.79
CA ALA A 14 -25.52 -61.84 21.06
C ALA A 14 -24.19 -62.59 21.20
N ASP A 15 -23.08 -61.83 21.20
CA ASP A 15 -21.72 -62.38 21.27
C ASP A 15 -21.07 -62.18 22.65
N GLY A 16 -21.77 -61.52 23.58
CA GLY A 16 -21.29 -61.23 24.94
C GLY A 16 -20.06 -60.33 24.96
N ARG A 17 -19.93 -59.42 23.99
CA ARG A 17 -18.74 -58.58 23.79
C ARG A 17 -19.11 -57.10 23.66
N CYS A 18 -18.17 -56.23 24.02
CA CYS A 18 -18.28 -54.80 23.75
C CYS A 18 -17.64 -54.47 22.40
N GLU A 19 -18.35 -53.72 21.57
CA GLU A 19 -17.89 -53.23 20.27
C GLU A 19 -17.78 -51.69 20.29
N ALA A 20 -16.91 -51.14 19.44
CA ALA A 20 -16.80 -49.71 19.24
C ALA A 20 -17.95 -49.24 18.35
N ALA A 21 -18.69 -48.25 18.82
CA ALA A 21 -19.68 -47.53 18.03
C ALA A 21 -19.14 -46.12 17.76
N PRO A 22 -18.71 -45.81 16.53
CA PRO A 22 -18.27 -44.47 16.18
C PRO A 22 -19.33 -43.42 16.53
N ARG A 23 -18.88 -42.34 17.17
CA ARG A 23 -19.67 -41.12 17.32
C ARG A 23 -19.93 -40.49 15.95
N VAL A 24 -20.94 -39.63 15.89
CA VAL A 24 -21.31 -38.91 14.67
C VAL A 24 -20.11 -38.12 14.14
N ASP A 25 -19.87 -38.20 12.83
CA ASP A 25 -18.80 -37.44 12.19
C ASP A 25 -18.99 -35.93 12.44
N GLY A 26 -17.88 -35.22 12.69
CA GLY A 26 -17.91 -33.81 13.10
C GLY A 26 -18.09 -33.58 14.61
N THR A 27 -18.26 -34.63 15.41
CA THR A 27 -18.24 -34.49 16.88
C THR A 27 -16.88 -33.95 17.33
N ALA A 28 -16.88 -32.91 18.16
CA ALA A 28 -15.64 -32.33 18.68
C ALA A 28 -14.85 -33.34 19.52
N CYS A 29 -13.55 -33.40 19.28
CA CYS A 29 -12.60 -34.21 20.04
C CYS A 29 -11.28 -33.41 20.19
N GLN A 30 -10.26 -34.00 20.80
CA GLN A 30 -8.94 -33.39 20.97
C GLN A 30 -7.88 -34.39 20.52
N ALA A 31 -7.29 -34.14 19.34
CA ALA A 31 -6.27 -34.97 18.71
C ALA A 31 -4.86 -34.51 19.11
N ASP A 32 -4.57 -33.20 19.06
CA ASP A 32 -3.21 -32.67 19.25
C ASP A 32 -3.10 -31.46 20.19
N SER A 33 -4.21 -30.93 20.71
CA SER A 33 -4.25 -29.73 21.56
C SER A 33 -3.73 -28.46 20.89
N ASP A 34 -3.60 -28.45 19.56
CA ASP A 34 -3.21 -27.28 18.80
C ASP A 34 -4.45 -26.36 18.63
N PRO A 35 -4.43 -25.12 19.14
CA PRO A 35 -5.52 -24.16 18.89
C PRO A 35 -5.73 -23.83 17.41
N CYS A 36 -4.74 -24.14 16.55
CA CYS A 36 -4.77 -23.95 15.11
C CYS A 36 -5.22 -25.18 14.33
N THR A 37 -5.81 -26.16 15.00
CA THR A 37 -6.51 -27.28 14.37
C THR A 37 -7.98 -27.29 14.80
N THR A 38 -8.85 -27.73 13.91
CA THR A 38 -10.21 -28.13 14.24
C THR A 38 -10.23 -29.64 14.34
N ASP A 39 -10.43 -30.13 15.55
CA ASP A 39 -10.36 -31.54 15.89
C ASP A 39 -11.76 -32.15 15.92
N THR A 40 -12.03 -33.07 14.99
CA THR A 40 -13.35 -33.70 14.86
C THR A 40 -13.23 -35.20 14.65
N CYS A 41 -14.23 -35.94 15.13
CA CYS A 41 -14.35 -37.36 14.84
C CYS A 41 -14.69 -37.58 13.37
N GLU A 42 -13.97 -38.47 12.71
CA GLU A 42 -14.21 -38.94 11.35
C GLU A 42 -14.02 -40.46 11.34
N ALA A 43 -15.09 -41.21 11.03
CA ALA A 43 -15.10 -42.67 11.00
C ALA A 43 -14.55 -43.31 12.31
N GLY A 44 -14.91 -42.73 13.46
CA GLY A 44 -14.50 -43.22 14.78
C GLY A 44 -13.06 -42.88 15.18
N SER A 45 -12.35 -42.08 14.39
CA SER A 45 -11.02 -41.55 14.73
C SER A 45 -11.06 -40.04 14.90
N CYS A 46 -10.34 -39.49 15.88
CA CYS A 46 -10.21 -38.05 16.02
C CYS A 46 -9.18 -37.52 15.01
N THR A 47 -9.59 -36.62 14.11
CA THR A 47 -8.75 -36.03 13.06
C THR A 47 -8.55 -34.54 13.31
N ALA A 48 -7.30 -34.09 13.21
CA ALA A 48 -6.93 -32.67 13.33
C ALA A 48 -6.86 -32.04 11.93
N THR A 49 -7.68 -31.01 11.69
CA THR A 49 -7.68 -30.26 10.43
C THR A 49 -7.12 -28.86 10.61
N PRO A 50 -6.06 -28.45 9.89
CA PRO A 50 -5.46 -27.13 10.07
C PRO A 50 -6.44 -25.98 9.81
N VAL A 51 -6.45 -24.99 10.70
CA VAL A 51 -7.20 -23.74 10.52
C VAL A 51 -6.61 -22.96 9.35
N VAL A 52 -7.44 -22.66 8.36
CA VAL A 52 -7.08 -21.84 7.21
C VAL A 52 -7.48 -20.40 7.47
N CYS A 53 -6.49 -19.53 7.63
CA CYS A 53 -6.70 -18.09 7.80
C CYS A 53 -6.85 -17.39 6.45
N ALA A 54 -8.08 -17.33 5.96
CA ALA A 54 -8.42 -16.55 4.78
C ALA A 54 -8.21 -15.04 5.04
N PRO A 55 -7.84 -14.25 4.02
CA PRO A 55 -7.76 -12.80 4.14
C PRO A 55 -9.13 -12.22 4.49
N GLN A 56 -9.16 -11.22 5.37
CA GLN A 56 -10.39 -10.53 5.77
C GLN A 56 -11.12 -9.88 4.60
N ASP A 57 -10.38 -9.25 3.70
CA ASP A 57 -10.86 -8.63 2.47
C ASP A 57 -9.70 -8.50 1.46
N ILE A 58 -9.91 -7.79 0.36
CA ILE A 58 -8.92 -7.59 -0.71
C ILE A 58 -7.67 -6.84 -0.21
N CYS A 59 -7.80 -6.07 0.86
CA CYS A 59 -6.75 -5.27 1.47
C CYS A 59 -5.94 -6.01 2.52
N HIS A 60 -6.19 -7.30 2.73
CA HIS A 60 -5.44 -8.12 3.68
C HIS A 60 -4.81 -9.32 2.98
N LEU A 61 -3.63 -9.71 3.45
CA LEU A 61 -3.03 -10.98 3.09
C LEU A 61 -3.69 -12.12 3.88
N PRO A 62 -3.63 -13.36 3.37
CA PRO A 62 -3.93 -14.53 4.18
C PRO A 62 -3.15 -14.48 5.49
N GLY A 63 -3.85 -14.77 6.58
CA GLY A 63 -3.29 -14.78 7.91
C GLY A 63 -2.43 -15.99 8.20
N THR A 64 -1.79 -15.95 9.35
CA THR A 64 -1.24 -17.12 10.03
C THR A 64 -2.00 -17.34 11.32
N CYS A 65 -2.34 -18.58 11.63
CA CYS A 65 -2.93 -18.91 12.91
C CYS A 65 -1.86 -18.82 14.01
N ASP A 66 -2.17 -18.11 15.09
CA ASP A 66 -1.34 -18.03 16.27
C ASP A 66 -1.51 -19.30 17.12
N ALA A 67 -0.46 -20.10 17.22
CA ALA A 67 -0.48 -21.40 17.90
C ALA A 67 -0.73 -21.33 19.42
N ALA A 68 -0.69 -20.15 20.04
CA ALA A 68 -0.99 -19.99 21.46
C ALA A 68 -2.48 -19.65 21.70
N THR A 69 -3.13 -19.02 20.74
CA THR A 69 -4.49 -18.46 20.91
C THR A 69 -5.52 -19.05 19.94
N GLY A 70 -5.10 -19.70 18.86
CA GLY A 70 -5.97 -20.17 17.78
C GLY A 70 -6.52 -19.03 16.91
N THR A 71 -5.99 -17.81 17.06
CA THR A 71 -6.50 -16.63 16.35
C THR A 71 -5.72 -16.40 15.06
N CYS A 72 -6.44 -16.04 13.99
CA CYS A 72 -5.82 -15.69 12.72
C CYS A 72 -5.34 -14.23 12.71
N THR A 73 -4.09 -14.02 12.30
CA THR A 73 -3.62 -12.68 11.93
C THR A 73 -4.31 -12.22 10.64
N ASN A 74 -4.39 -10.91 10.41
CA ASN A 74 -4.83 -10.33 9.15
C ASN A 74 -3.90 -9.18 8.77
N PRO A 75 -2.75 -9.45 8.14
CA PRO A 75 -1.81 -8.41 7.76
C PRO A 75 -2.39 -7.55 6.62
N GLU A 76 -2.37 -6.23 6.77
CA GLU A 76 -2.78 -5.30 5.69
C GLU A 76 -1.77 -5.34 4.53
N ILE A 77 -2.27 -5.21 3.29
CA ILE A 77 -1.43 -4.99 2.12
C ILE A 77 -0.92 -3.55 2.06
N ALA A 78 0.30 -3.37 1.57
CA ALA A 78 0.82 -2.04 1.25
C ALA A 78 0.37 -1.64 -0.16
N CYS A 79 -0.48 -0.62 -0.26
CA CYS A 79 -0.74 0.08 -1.51
C CYS A 79 0.23 1.25 -1.60
N ASP A 80 1.23 1.13 -2.48
CA ASP A 80 2.20 2.19 -2.79
C ASP A 80 2.52 2.11 -4.29
N ASP A 81 2.10 3.12 -5.07
CA ASP A 81 2.42 3.19 -6.51
C ASP A 81 3.73 3.95 -6.80
N SER A 82 4.43 4.37 -5.73
CA SER A 82 5.65 5.17 -5.76
C SER A 82 5.48 6.55 -6.40
N ASP A 83 4.27 7.03 -6.66
CA ASP A 83 3.99 8.41 -7.05
C ASP A 83 3.71 9.26 -5.79
N PRO A 84 4.62 10.18 -5.38
CA PRO A 84 4.35 11.07 -4.25
C PRO A 84 3.16 12.02 -4.51
N CYS A 85 2.67 12.11 -5.76
CA CYS A 85 1.52 12.89 -6.16
C CYS A 85 0.18 12.14 -6.07
N THR A 86 0.16 10.92 -5.55
CA THR A 86 -1.05 10.18 -5.19
C THR A 86 -1.12 9.98 -3.67
N ALA A 87 -2.36 9.89 -3.18
CA ALA A 87 -2.67 9.40 -1.85
C ALA A 87 -3.11 7.96 -2.03
N ASP A 88 -2.30 7.07 -1.49
CA ASP A 88 -2.43 5.64 -1.69
C ASP A 88 -3.21 5.08 -0.50
N SER A 89 -4.24 4.30 -0.82
CA SER A 89 -5.07 3.66 0.19
C SER A 89 -5.62 2.36 -0.37
N CYS A 90 -6.10 1.49 0.52
CA CYS A 90 -6.78 0.29 0.12
C CYS A 90 -8.25 0.38 0.49
N ASP A 91 -9.12 0.21 -0.49
CA ASP A 91 -10.56 0.09 -0.31
C ASP A 91 -10.94 -1.39 -0.25
N PRO A 92 -11.60 -1.88 0.82
CA PRO A 92 -11.91 -3.30 0.98
C PRO A 92 -12.71 -3.94 -0.17
N ALA A 93 -13.43 -3.14 -0.96
CA ALA A 93 -14.25 -3.63 -2.08
C ALA A 93 -13.51 -3.55 -3.43
N SER A 94 -12.64 -2.57 -3.63
CA SER A 94 -11.99 -2.28 -4.91
C SER A 94 -10.47 -2.47 -4.92
N GLY A 95 -9.86 -2.76 -3.77
CA GLY A 95 -8.41 -2.93 -3.61
C GLY A 95 -7.66 -1.61 -3.57
N CYS A 96 -6.43 -1.60 -4.07
CA CYS A 96 -5.60 -0.39 -4.05
C CYS A 96 -6.19 0.73 -4.91
N VAL A 97 -6.36 1.90 -4.30
CA VAL A 97 -6.79 3.14 -4.94
C VAL A 97 -5.72 4.21 -4.75
N PHE A 98 -5.39 4.88 -5.86
CA PHE A 98 -4.32 5.87 -5.94
C PHE A 98 -4.93 7.21 -6.38
N GLN A 99 -5.26 8.07 -5.42
CA GLN A 99 -6.00 9.30 -5.70
C GLN A 99 -5.04 10.49 -5.85
N PRO A 100 -5.11 11.29 -6.93
CA PRO A 100 -4.25 12.45 -7.08
C PRO A 100 -4.40 13.42 -5.91
N VAL A 101 -3.29 13.77 -5.24
CA VAL A 101 -3.34 14.77 -4.17
C VAL A 101 -3.72 16.13 -4.73
N THR A 102 -4.36 16.95 -3.90
CA THR A 102 -4.85 18.29 -4.30
C THR A 102 -4.19 19.41 -3.48
N GLY A 103 -4.49 20.67 -3.81
CA GLY A 103 -4.03 21.82 -3.03
C GLY A 103 -2.51 21.99 -3.01
N PHE A 104 -1.96 22.24 -1.81
CA PHE A 104 -0.52 22.43 -1.62
C PHE A 104 0.28 21.13 -1.80
N ALA A 105 -0.27 19.99 -1.39
CA ALA A 105 0.36 18.68 -1.60
C ALA A 105 0.59 18.42 -3.10
N ALA A 106 -0.40 18.73 -3.95
CA ALA A 106 -0.25 18.66 -5.42
C ALA A 106 0.89 19.53 -5.96
N ALA A 107 1.14 20.69 -5.32
CA ALA A 107 2.20 21.59 -5.74
C ALA A 107 3.57 21.19 -5.19
N THR A 108 3.66 20.39 -4.12
CA THR A 108 4.93 19.96 -3.51
C THR A 108 5.36 18.56 -3.92
N CYS A 109 4.43 17.65 -4.20
CA CYS A 109 4.69 16.23 -4.46
C CYS A 109 5.73 15.99 -5.58
N ILE A 110 5.75 16.82 -6.63
CA ILE A 110 6.71 16.69 -7.74
C ILE A 110 8.17 16.95 -7.28
N PHE A 111 8.35 17.67 -6.17
CA PHE A 111 9.64 17.94 -5.55
C PHE A 111 10.06 16.86 -4.54
N GLU A 112 9.15 15.95 -4.21
CA GLU A 112 9.40 14.82 -3.33
C GLU A 112 9.84 13.62 -4.21
N GLY A 113 10.80 12.84 -3.71
CA GLY A 113 11.35 11.70 -4.44
C GLY A 113 12.09 12.04 -5.74
N SER A 114 11.98 11.13 -6.72
CA SER A 114 12.70 11.18 -8.00
C SER A 114 11.87 11.74 -9.17
N SER A 115 10.67 12.28 -8.91
CA SER A 115 9.73 12.74 -9.95
C SER A 115 10.27 13.88 -10.83
N LEU A 116 11.19 14.69 -10.32
CA LEU A 116 11.93 15.72 -11.08
C LEU A 116 13.26 15.24 -11.67
N GLN A 117 13.71 14.05 -11.31
CA GLN A 117 14.99 13.50 -11.72
C GLN A 117 14.73 12.18 -12.45
N PRO A 118 14.34 12.24 -13.75
CA PRO A 118 14.10 11.05 -14.55
C PRO A 118 15.29 10.11 -14.44
N ALA A 119 15.07 8.80 -14.31
CA ALA A 119 16.14 7.79 -14.20
C ALA A 119 17.18 7.90 -15.33
N VAL A 120 16.79 8.44 -16.49
CA VAL A 120 17.63 8.70 -17.66
C VAL A 120 18.62 9.88 -17.45
N CYS A 121 18.48 10.65 -16.38
CA CYS A 121 19.29 11.83 -16.11
C CYS A 121 20.37 11.54 -15.05
N GLN A 122 21.62 11.31 -15.48
CA GLN A 122 22.77 11.10 -14.58
C GLN A 122 22.91 12.19 -13.50
N ARG A 123 22.94 13.47 -13.89
CA ARG A 123 23.03 14.63 -12.97
C ARG A 123 22.48 15.89 -13.61
N MET A 124 21.57 16.58 -12.91
CA MET A 124 21.07 17.89 -13.36
C MET A 124 22.13 18.99 -13.21
N PRO A 125 22.25 19.94 -14.17
CA PRO A 125 23.07 21.12 -13.98
C PRO A 125 22.63 21.93 -12.75
N ARG A 126 23.58 22.30 -11.89
CA ARG A 126 23.35 23.01 -10.62
C ARG A 126 22.44 24.25 -10.77
N HIS A 127 22.54 24.98 -11.88
CA HIS A 127 21.70 26.17 -12.10
C HIS A 127 20.22 25.87 -12.30
N ILE A 128 19.87 24.69 -12.82
CA ILE A 128 18.48 24.23 -12.97
C ILE A 128 17.99 23.74 -11.61
N GLN A 129 18.79 22.92 -10.93
CA GLN A 129 18.53 22.43 -9.58
C GLN A 129 18.28 23.58 -8.59
N ASN A 130 19.13 24.61 -8.59
CA ASN A 130 18.96 25.80 -7.76
C ASN A 130 17.65 26.55 -8.03
N ARG A 131 17.09 26.48 -9.24
CA ARG A 131 15.79 27.09 -9.56
C ARG A 131 14.64 26.21 -9.07
N ILE A 132 14.77 24.90 -9.21
CA ILE A 132 13.84 23.91 -8.66
C ILE A 132 13.75 24.07 -7.13
N THR A 133 14.89 24.04 -6.42
CA THR A 133 14.94 24.20 -4.96
C THR A 133 14.35 25.54 -4.49
N ARG A 134 14.59 26.64 -5.24
CA ARG A 134 13.95 27.93 -4.93
C ARG A 134 12.44 27.90 -5.12
N ALA A 135 11.96 27.22 -6.16
CA ALA A 135 10.53 27.06 -6.39
C ALA A 135 9.88 26.23 -5.27
N ALA A 136 10.45 25.08 -4.92
CA ALA A 136 10.01 24.23 -3.83
C ALA A 136 9.92 25.01 -2.51
N ARG A 137 11.00 25.69 -2.11
CA ARG A 137 11.03 26.52 -0.89
C ARG A 137 9.94 27.60 -0.90
N ARG A 138 9.66 28.22 -2.05
CA ARG A 138 8.61 29.24 -2.16
C ARG A 138 7.21 28.66 -2.01
N ILE A 139 6.98 27.43 -2.45
CA ILE A 139 5.70 26.73 -2.30
C ILE A 139 5.50 26.36 -0.83
N SER A 140 6.52 25.81 -0.16
CA SER A 140 6.48 25.53 1.28
C SER A 140 6.22 26.80 2.11
N LEU A 141 6.91 27.91 1.79
CA LEU A 141 6.66 29.20 2.44
C LEU A 141 5.30 29.81 2.09
N ALA A 142 4.68 29.40 0.99
CA ALA A 142 3.33 29.82 0.63
C ALA A 142 2.27 29.02 1.41
N ALA A 143 2.54 27.75 1.74
CA ALA A 143 1.64 26.93 2.56
C ALA A 143 1.41 27.59 3.93
N ALA A 144 2.47 28.10 4.55
CA ALA A 144 2.43 28.83 5.82
C ALA A 144 2.13 30.34 5.69
N ALA A 145 1.55 30.79 4.58
CA ALA A 145 1.27 32.21 4.32
C ALA A 145 -0.22 32.52 4.26
N ASP A 146 -0.57 33.75 4.62
CA ASP A 146 -1.96 34.23 4.53
C ASP A 146 -2.16 35.28 3.42
N GLY A 147 -3.40 35.33 2.92
CA GLY A 147 -3.89 36.32 1.98
C GLY A 147 -3.01 36.49 0.72
N ASN A 148 -2.73 37.75 0.36
CA ASN A 148 -1.99 38.10 -0.84
C ASN A 148 -0.55 37.57 -0.87
N LEU A 149 0.07 37.36 0.30
CA LEU A 149 1.43 36.86 0.39
C LEU A 149 1.55 35.44 -0.19
N LYS A 150 0.53 34.60 0.00
CA LYS A 150 0.43 33.26 -0.59
C LYS A 150 0.44 33.32 -2.12
N LYS A 151 -0.41 34.16 -2.72
CA LYS A 151 -0.48 34.37 -4.18
C LYS A 151 0.83 34.89 -4.76
N VAL A 152 1.48 35.83 -4.08
CA VAL A 152 2.78 36.40 -4.48
C VAL A 152 3.89 35.34 -4.45
N ARG A 153 3.94 34.51 -3.40
CA ARG A 153 4.92 33.42 -3.29
C ARG A 153 4.72 32.36 -4.36
N LEU A 154 3.49 31.92 -4.62
CA LEU A 154 3.17 31.00 -5.72
C LEU A 154 3.51 31.59 -7.09
N ALA A 155 3.20 32.87 -7.35
CA ALA A 155 3.59 33.54 -8.59
C ALA A 155 5.12 33.60 -8.77
N ARG A 156 5.87 33.78 -7.68
CA ARG A 156 7.34 33.73 -7.69
C ARG A 156 7.85 32.29 -7.91
N ALA A 157 7.19 31.27 -7.36
CA ALA A 157 7.53 29.86 -7.61
C ALA A 157 7.32 29.49 -9.10
N SER A 158 6.16 29.82 -9.68
CA SER A 158 5.90 29.59 -11.11
C SER A 158 6.91 30.29 -12.03
N ARG A 159 7.42 31.47 -11.63
CA ARG A 159 8.48 32.17 -12.37
C ARG A 159 9.82 31.43 -12.34
N ASP A 160 10.21 30.89 -11.18
CA ASP A 160 11.44 30.07 -11.10
C ASP A 160 11.34 28.81 -11.95
N LEU A 161 10.19 28.11 -11.92
CA LEU A 161 9.94 26.96 -12.77
C LEU A 161 9.98 27.33 -14.26
N LYS A 162 9.37 28.45 -14.67
CA LYS A 162 9.47 28.96 -16.04
C LYS A 162 10.93 29.21 -16.48
N VAL A 163 11.76 29.74 -15.58
CA VAL A 163 13.19 29.95 -15.86
C VAL A 163 13.95 28.62 -15.94
N ALA A 164 13.65 27.66 -15.07
CA ALA A 164 14.20 26.31 -15.11
C ALA A 164 13.86 25.63 -16.45
N MET A 165 12.59 25.69 -16.88
CA MET A 165 12.13 25.16 -18.17
C MET A 165 12.90 25.79 -19.34
N LYS A 166 13.08 27.12 -19.37
CA LYS A 166 13.83 27.78 -20.45
C LYS A 166 15.28 27.29 -20.52
N LYS A 167 15.90 27.00 -19.37
CA LYS A 167 17.26 26.45 -19.30
C LYS A 167 17.30 24.98 -19.72
N ALA A 168 16.37 24.15 -19.26
CA ALA A 168 16.25 22.75 -19.69
C ALA A 168 16.02 22.63 -21.21
N ARG A 169 15.22 23.52 -21.80
CA ARG A 169 15.00 23.58 -23.26
C ARG A 169 16.26 23.90 -24.04
N ARG A 170 17.05 24.87 -23.57
CA ARG A 170 18.35 25.18 -24.16
C ARG A 170 19.34 24.02 -24.01
N LEU A 171 19.27 23.27 -22.93
CA LEU A 171 20.08 22.07 -22.73
C LEU A 171 19.69 20.98 -23.73
N ALA A 172 18.39 20.73 -23.93
CA ALA A 172 17.86 19.78 -24.91
C ALA A 172 18.30 20.10 -26.35
N GLN A 173 18.44 21.39 -26.67
CA GLN A 173 18.90 21.86 -27.98
C GLN A 173 20.42 21.69 -28.17
N LYS A 174 21.22 21.77 -27.10
CA LYS A 174 22.69 21.85 -27.17
C LYS A 174 23.44 20.57 -26.77
N ARG A 175 22.83 19.65 -26.01
CA ARG A 175 23.51 18.46 -25.46
C ARG A 175 22.67 17.19 -25.61
N LYS A 176 23.34 16.05 -25.83
CA LYS A 176 22.79 14.69 -25.68
C LYS A 176 22.96 14.23 -24.21
N PRO A 177 22.05 13.41 -23.67
CA PRO A 177 20.87 12.82 -24.31
C PRO A 177 19.66 13.78 -24.33
N ARG A 178 18.96 13.82 -25.48
CA ARG A 178 17.77 14.67 -25.68
C ARG A 178 16.59 14.21 -24.81
N ASP A 179 16.51 12.91 -24.54
CA ASP A 179 15.41 12.27 -23.83
C ASP A 179 15.34 12.71 -22.36
N CYS A 180 16.49 12.75 -21.66
CA CYS A 180 16.58 13.32 -20.31
C CYS A 180 16.10 14.78 -20.27
N ALA A 181 16.52 15.59 -21.24
CA ALA A 181 16.16 17.00 -21.26
C ALA A 181 14.67 17.22 -21.60
N GLN A 182 14.07 16.37 -22.43
CA GLN A 182 12.63 16.36 -22.71
C GLN A 182 11.80 15.88 -21.52
N ALA A 183 12.21 14.80 -20.85
CA ALA A 183 11.56 14.31 -19.63
C ALA A 183 11.57 15.38 -18.53
N LEU A 184 12.72 16.01 -18.28
CA LEU A 184 12.84 17.12 -17.33
C LEU A 184 11.94 18.32 -17.69
N LEU A 185 11.80 18.63 -18.99
CA LEU A 185 10.88 19.68 -19.44
C LEU A 185 9.41 19.32 -19.16
N GLY A 186 9.04 18.05 -19.28
CA GLY A 186 7.74 17.51 -18.91
C GLY A 186 7.46 17.75 -17.43
N SER A 187 8.30 17.23 -16.53
CA SER A 187 8.14 17.38 -15.08
C SER A 187 8.11 18.85 -14.65
N LEU A 188 8.98 19.70 -15.21
CA LEU A 188 8.99 21.14 -14.90
C LEU A 188 7.74 21.88 -15.40
N ARG A 189 7.15 21.43 -16.52
CA ARG A 189 5.89 21.98 -17.03
C ARG A 189 4.75 21.58 -16.12
N ASP A 190 4.67 20.30 -15.73
CA ASP A 190 3.63 19.81 -14.84
C ASP A 190 3.68 20.53 -13.48
N ALA A 191 4.87 20.60 -12.86
CA ALA A 191 5.07 21.34 -11.61
C ALA A 191 4.60 22.79 -11.71
N ARG A 192 4.88 23.46 -12.84
CA ARG A 192 4.42 24.83 -13.05
C ARG A 192 2.90 24.90 -13.16
N ASN A 193 2.27 23.96 -13.87
CA ASN A 193 0.83 23.93 -14.05
C ASN A 193 0.10 23.74 -12.71
N ARG A 194 0.56 22.79 -11.87
CA ARG A 194 -0.01 22.56 -10.53
C ARG A 194 0.10 23.78 -9.63
N VAL A 195 1.26 24.44 -9.60
CA VAL A 195 1.44 25.71 -8.86
C VAL A 195 0.52 26.82 -9.39
N GLN A 196 0.29 26.88 -10.71
CA GLN A 196 -0.61 27.86 -11.32
C GLN A 196 -2.08 27.57 -11.01
N GLN A 197 -2.50 26.29 -11.01
CA GLN A 197 -3.83 25.87 -10.60
C GLN A 197 -4.08 26.20 -9.14
N LEU A 198 -3.15 25.84 -8.24
CA LEU A 198 -3.21 26.20 -6.82
C LEU A 198 -3.35 27.71 -6.62
N ARG A 199 -2.58 28.52 -7.37
CA ARG A 199 -2.67 29.98 -7.28
C ARG A 199 -4.03 30.53 -7.75
N ARG A 200 -4.70 29.87 -8.70
CA ARG A 200 -6.01 30.28 -9.22
C ARG A 200 -7.15 29.90 -8.26
N ALA A 201 -6.96 28.83 -7.48
CA ALA A 201 -7.94 28.37 -6.48
C ALA A 201 -7.93 29.19 -5.18
N LEU A 202 -6.95 30.10 -5.01
CA LEU A 202 -6.82 31.04 -3.89
C LEU A 202 -7.31 32.43 -4.29
#